data_AF-A0A176YXJ6-F1
#
_entry.id   AF-A0A176YXJ6-F1
#
_cell.length_a   1.000
_cell.length_b   1.000
_cell.length_c   1.000
_cell.angle_alpha   90.00
_cell.angle_beta   90.00
_cell.angle_gamma   90.00
#
_symmetry.space_group_name_H-M   'P 1'
#
loop_
_entity.id
_entity.type
_entity.pdbx_description
1 polymer ?
#
loop_
_entity_poly.entity_id
_entity_poly.type
_entity_poly.pdbx_seq_one_letter_code
_entity_poly.pdbx_strand_id
1 'polypeptide(L)'
;MNMYRYIAFAMAAASAAAMLYVGLYQSRLVGRLICPIFGEGCEGVADASFARPFGIPDGYIGAVIYTVIIALLLAPPNRWVWTVLLVLSGAATLANVLGLRDMMIFGGYCFYCLTTALLSPVLLWSVWKLG
;
A
#
# COMPACT_ATOMS: atom_id res chain seq x y z
N MET A 1 -16.22 18.61 -2.47
CA MET A 1 -15.26 17.64 -1.90
C MET A 1 -14.07 18.41 -1.36
N ASN A 2 -13.61 18.10 -0.15
CA ASN A 2 -12.52 18.80 0.54
C ASN A 2 -11.16 18.48 -0.14
N MET A 3 -10.22 19.43 -0.21
CA MET A 3 -8.90 19.23 -0.88
C MET A 3 -8.18 17.97 -0.36
N TYR A 4 -8.21 17.75 0.96
CA TYR A 4 -7.62 16.59 1.62
C TYR A 4 -8.26 15.25 1.21
N ARG A 5 -9.55 15.23 0.84
CA ARG A 5 -10.21 14.01 0.33
C ARG A 5 -9.66 13.61 -1.04
N TYR A 6 -9.39 14.58 -1.91
CA TYR A 6 -8.79 14.30 -3.22
C TYR A 6 -7.35 13.80 -3.08
N ILE A 7 -6.57 14.39 -2.18
CA ILE A 7 -5.21 13.93 -1.89
C ILE A 7 -5.22 12.49 -1.35
N ALA A 8 -6.06 12.22 -0.35
CA ALA A 8 -6.22 10.87 0.20
C ALA A 8 -6.66 9.86 -0.86
N PHE A 9 -7.59 10.24 -1.74
CA PHE A 9 -8.06 9.40 -2.84
C PHE A 9 -6.94 9.10 -3.84
N ALA A 10 -6.21 10.12 -4.29
CA ALA A 10 -5.10 9.96 -5.23
C ALA A 10 -4.01 9.04 -4.67
N MET A 11 -3.66 9.21 -3.39
CA MET A 11 -2.67 8.38 -2.70
C MET A 11 -3.15 6.94 -2.51
N ALA A 12 -4.42 6.76 -2.14
CA ALA A 12 -5.01 5.43 -2.01
C ALA A 12 -5.05 4.72 -3.35
N ALA A 13 -5.46 5.41 -4.42
CA ALA A 13 -5.53 4.85 -5.76
C ALA A 13 -4.15 4.45 -6.30
N ALA A 14 -3.15 5.32 -6.16
CA ALA A 14 -1.77 5.01 -6.54
C ALA A 14 -1.22 3.81 -5.76
N SER A 15 -1.47 3.76 -4.44
CA SER A 15 -1.00 2.67 -3.59
C SER A 15 -1.73 1.35 -3.89
N ALA A 16 -3.03 1.40 -4.16
CA ALA A 16 -3.82 0.25 -4.57
C ALA A 16 -3.31 -0.34 -5.88
N ALA A 17 -3.04 0.50 -6.89
CA ALA A 17 -2.52 0.08 -8.19
C ALA A 17 -1.13 -0.56 -8.05
N ALA A 18 -0.23 0.05 -7.27
CA ALA A 18 1.10 -0.49 -7.00
C ALA A 18 1.03 -1.86 -6.30
N MET A 19 0.23 -1.99 -5.24
CA MET A 19 0.09 -3.24 -4.50
C MET A 19 -0.62 -4.33 -5.31
N LEU A 20 -1.62 -3.97 -6.11
CA LEU A 20 -2.29 -4.90 -7.01
C LEU A 20 -1.32 -5.43 -8.07
N TYR A 21 -0.47 -4.57 -8.63
CA TYR A 21 0.57 -4.99 -9.57
C TYR A 21 1.57 -5.97 -8.94
N VAL A 22 2.03 -5.70 -7.71
CA VAL A 22 2.89 -6.61 -6.95
C VAL A 22 2.17 -7.94 -6.65
N GLY A 23 0.90 -7.92 -6.25
CA GLY A 23 0.10 -9.13 -5.99
C GLY A 23 -0.13 -9.98 -7.24
N LEU A 24 -0.35 -9.35 -8.39
CA LEU A 24 -0.43 -10.03 -9.69
C LEU A 24 0.90 -10.71 -10.06
N TYR A 25 2.03 -10.07 -9.77
CA TYR A 25 3.34 -10.71 -9.92
C TYR A 25 3.51 -11.90 -8.96
N GLN A 26 3.18 -11.73 -7.68
CA GLN A 26 3.33 -12.78 -6.66
C GLN A 26 2.49 -14.03 -6.93
N SER A 27 1.34 -13.86 -7.59
CA SER A 27 0.48 -14.95 -8.08
C SER A 27 0.91 -15.51 -9.44
N ARG A 28 2.03 -15.03 -9.99
CA ARG A 28 2.59 -15.40 -11.30
C ARG A 28 1.64 -15.14 -12.48
N LEU A 29 0.63 -14.28 -12.30
CA LEU A 29 -0.19 -13.77 -13.40
C LEU A 29 0.61 -12.80 -14.27
N VAL A 30 1.57 -12.11 -13.67
CA VAL A 30 2.56 -11.28 -14.36
C VAL A 30 3.93 -11.92 -14.16
N GLY A 31 4.61 -12.24 -15.26
CA GLY A 31 5.87 -13.00 -15.22
C GLY A 31 7.11 -12.19 -14.83
N ARG A 32 7.06 -10.85 -14.85
CA ARG A 32 8.16 -9.95 -14.48
C ARG A 32 7.67 -8.66 -13.86
N LEU A 33 8.36 -8.18 -12.84
CA LEU A 33 8.11 -6.86 -12.23
C LEU A 33 8.91 -5.79 -12.98
N ILE A 34 8.22 -4.78 -13.51
CA ILE A 34 8.91 -3.63 -14.12
C ILE A 34 9.48 -2.76 -13.02
N CYS A 35 10.78 -2.88 -12.74
CA CYS A 35 11.44 -2.04 -11.75
C CYS A 35 12.40 -1.02 -12.38
N PRO A 36 12.03 0.28 -12.39
CA PRO A 36 12.80 1.30 -13.10
C PRO A 36 14.14 1.63 -12.45
N ILE A 37 14.30 1.37 -11.14
CA ILE A 37 15.48 1.79 -10.36
C ILE A 37 16.30 0.59 -9.86
N PHE A 38 15.64 -0.47 -9.38
CA PHE A 38 16.28 -1.58 -8.65
C PHE A 38 16.42 -2.89 -9.44
N GLY A 39 15.96 -2.94 -10.70
CA GLY A 39 16.07 -4.12 -11.56
C GLY A 39 15.47 -5.38 -10.92
N GLU A 40 16.23 -6.48 -10.92
CA GLU A 40 15.83 -7.79 -10.37
C GLU A 40 15.65 -7.79 -8.83
N GLY A 41 16.12 -6.74 -8.13
CA GLY A 41 15.96 -6.63 -6.68
C GLY A 41 14.49 -6.59 -6.22
N CYS A 42 13.60 -6.10 -7.08
CA CYS A 42 12.16 -6.11 -6.81
C CYS A 42 11.55 -7.51 -6.82
N GLU A 43 12.00 -8.36 -7.75
CA GLU A 43 11.53 -9.74 -7.87
C GLU A 43 11.99 -10.55 -6.65
N GLY A 44 13.25 -10.37 -6.25
CA GLY A 44 13.79 -10.98 -5.03
C GLY A 44 13.04 -10.58 -3.75
N VAL A 45 12.65 -9.31 -3.62
CA VAL A 45 11.84 -8.83 -2.48
C VAL A 45 10.41 -9.37 -2.56
N ALA A 46 9.79 -9.37 -3.75
CA ALA A 46 8.41 -9.81 -3.92
C ALA A 46 8.23 -11.33 -3.73
N ASP A 47 9.27 -12.13 -4.00
CA ASP A 47 9.26 -13.58 -3.78
C ASP A 47 9.81 -13.99 -2.40
N ALA A 48 10.26 -13.05 -1.58
CA ALA A 48 10.74 -13.34 -0.23
C ALA A 48 9.62 -13.85 0.69
N SER A 49 9.98 -14.64 1.70
CA SER A 49 9.01 -15.25 2.63
C SER A 49 8.20 -14.24 3.42
N PHE A 50 8.73 -13.04 3.68
CA PHE A 50 8.01 -11.97 4.37
C PHE A 50 6.96 -11.29 3.47
N ALA A 51 7.11 -11.36 2.14
CA ALA A 51 6.15 -10.81 1.18
C ALA A 51 4.94 -11.74 0.97
N ARG A 52 4.91 -12.90 1.65
CA ARG A 52 3.75 -13.80 1.71
C ARG A 52 3.36 -14.11 3.16
N PRO A 53 2.88 -13.12 3.94
CA PRO A 53 2.37 -13.39 5.27
C PRO A 53 1.24 -14.43 5.21
N PHE A 54 1.38 -15.51 5.99
CA PHE A 54 0.45 -16.66 5.97
C PHE A 54 0.28 -17.35 4.61
N GLY A 55 1.25 -17.20 3.70
CA GLY A 55 1.17 -17.73 2.33
C GLY A 55 0.32 -16.91 1.37
N ILE A 56 -0.24 -15.78 1.83
CA ILE A 56 -1.03 -14.86 1.00
C ILE A 56 -0.11 -13.75 0.48
N PRO A 57 -0.12 -13.45 -0.83
CA PRO A 57 0.57 -12.29 -1.41
C PRO A 57 0.26 -10.99 -0.65
N ASP A 58 1.29 -10.35 -0.08
CA ASP A 58 1.15 -9.09 0.64
C ASP A 58 0.59 -7.97 -0.26
N GLY A 59 0.90 -8.02 -1.56
CA GLY A 59 0.35 -7.12 -2.57
C GLY A 59 -1.18 -7.18 -2.65
N TYR A 60 -1.80 -8.35 -2.52
CA TYR A 60 -3.26 -8.43 -2.50
C TYR A 60 -3.86 -7.89 -1.20
N ILE A 61 -3.20 -8.13 -0.06
CA ILE A 61 -3.63 -7.58 1.23
C ILE A 61 -3.61 -6.05 1.17
N GLY A 62 -2.50 -5.48 0.68
CA GLY A 62 -2.38 -4.04 0.47
C GLY A 62 -3.44 -3.50 -0.48
N ALA A 63 -3.63 -4.15 -1.64
CA ALA A 63 -4.63 -3.75 -2.62
C ALA A 63 -6.05 -3.71 -2.03
N VAL A 64 -6.44 -4.72 -1.25
CA VAL A 64 -7.75 -4.77 -0.57
C VAL A 64 -7.88 -3.62 0.42
N ILE A 65 -6.88 -3.39 1.28
CA ILE A 65 -6.93 -2.29 2.27
C ILE A 65 -7.11 -0.94 1.57
N TYR A 66 -6.31 -0.64 0.54
CA TYR A 66 -6.42 0.63 -0.17
C TYR A 66 -7.74 0.76 -0.95
N THR A 67 -8.27 -0.34 -1.50
CA THR A 67 -9.58 -0.34 -2.16
C THR A 67 -10.71 -0.04 -1.18
N VAL A 68 -10.66 -0.61 0.02
CA VAL A 68 -11.62 -0.31 1.10
C VAL A 68 -11.52 1.15 1.53
N ILE A 69 -10.30 1.71 1.63
CA ILE A 69 -10.09 3.14 1.90
C ILE A 69 -10.74 4.01 0.82
N ILE A 70 -10.55 3.67 -0.47
CA ILE A 70 -11.17 4.38 -1.59
C ILE A 70 -12.70 4.36 -1.48
N ALA A 71 -13.29 3.19 -1.20
CA ALA A 71 -14.74 3.04 -1.03
C ALA A 71 -15.26 3.90 0.14
N LEU A 72 -14.55 3.91 1.27
CA LEU A 72 -14.89 4.73 2.44
C LEU A 72 -14.75 6.24 2.18
N LEU A 73 -13.81 6.66 1.32
CA LEU A 73 -13.66 8.06 0.93
C LEU A 73 -14.82 8.57 0.05
N LEU A 74 -15.45 7.67 -0.72
CA LEU A 74 -16.64 7.96 -1.52
C LEU A 74 -17.93 7.98 -0.67
N ALA A 75 -17.92 7.30 0.48
CA ALA A 75 -19.04 7.27 1.40
C ALA A 75 -19.31 8.66 2.04
N PRO A 76 -20.56 8.93 2.46
CA PRO A 76 -20.91 10.16 3.15
C PRO A 76 -20.08 10.30 4.45
N PRO A 77 -19.55 11.51 4.75
CA PRO A 77 -18.74 11.72 5.93
C PRO A 77 -19.55 11.46 7.21
N ASN A 78 -19.12 10.49 7.99
CA ASN A 78 -19.64 10.19 9.32
C ASN A 78 -18.45 9.96 10.26
N ARG A 79 -18.62 10.22 11.56
CA ARG A 79 -17.59 10.01 12.58
C ARG A 79 -17.06 8.58 12.57
N TRP A 80 -17.94 7.60 12.36
CA TRP A 80 -17.57 6.20 12.19
C TRP A 80 -16.68 5.95 10.96
N VAL A 81 -17.05 6.51 9.80
CA VAL A 81 -16.27 6.39 8.55
C VAL A 81 -14.88 6.99 8.73
N TRP A 82 -14.79 8.14 9.39
CA TRP A 82 -13.50 8.78 9.69
C TRP A 82 -12.63 7.94 10.62
N THR A 83 -13.18 7.39 11.70
CA THR A 83 -12.43 6.51 12.61
C THR A 83 -11.92 5.26 11.87
N VAL A 84 -12.75 4.63 11.04
CA VAL A 84 -12.34 3.47 10.24
C VAL A 84 -11.25 3.85 9.24
N LEU A 85 -11.37 4.99 8.57
CA LEU A 85 -10.32 5.50 7.67
C LEU A 85 -9.00 5.73 8.41
N LEU A 86 -9.03 6.29 9.61
CA LEU A 86 -7.84 6.49 10.45
C LEU A 86 -7.19 5.16 10.84
N VAL A 87 -7.99 4.19 11.28
CA VAL A 87 -7.47 2.86 11.67
C VAL A 87 -6.86 2.15 10.46
N LEU A 88 -7.54 2.15 9.31
CA LEU A 88 -7.04 1.51 8.08
C LEU A 88 -5.78 2.21 7.54
N SER A 89 -5.76 3.54 7.51
CA SER A 89 -4.58 4.29 7.08
C SER A 89 -3.39 4.12 8.03
N GLY A 90 -3.64 4.07 9.34
CA GLY A 90 -2.64 3.76 10.35
C GLY A 90 -2.07 2.36 10.20
N ALA A 91 -2.94 1.35 10.03
CA ALA A 91 -2.55 -0.03 9.79
C ALA A 91 -1.75 -0.19 8.50
N ALA A 92 -2.18 0.45 7.40
CA ALA A 92 -1.44 0.46 6.14
C ALA A 92 -0.06 1.09 6.30
N THR A 93 0.04 2.21 7.03
CA THR A 93 1.32 2.88 7.29
C THR A 93 2.25 1.99 8.10
N LEU A 94 1.75 1.37 9.17
CA LEU A 94 2.53 0.45 9.99
C LEU A 94 3.03 -0.75 9.17
N ALA A 95 2.15 -1.36 8.36
CA ALA A 95 2.50 -2.49 7.50
C ALA A 95 3.60 -2.12 6.50
N ASN A 96 3.51 -0.95 5.85
CA ASN A 96 4.55 -0.49 4.94
C ASN A 96 5.88 -0.21 5.66
N VAL A 97 5.86 0.36 6.88
CA VAL A 97 7.07 0.61 7.67
C VAL A 97 7.75 -0.70 8.09
N LEU A 98 6.96 -1.71 8.48
CA LEU A 98 7.48 -3.04 8.75
C LEU A 98 8.08 -3.68 7.49
N GLY A 99 7.39 -3.57 6.35
CA GLY A 99 7.90 -4.05 5.06
C GLY A 99 9.21 -3.38 4.65
N LEU A 100 9.37 -2.07 4.89
CA LEU A 100 10.65 -1.39 4.68
C LEU A 100 11.77 -1.95 5.55
N ARG A 101 11.47 -2.23 6.82
CA ARG A 101 12.44 -2.84 7.74
C ARG A 101 12.88 -4.22 7.25
N ASP A 102 11.93 -5.04 6.81
CA ASP A 102 12.22 -6.38 6.30
C ASP A 102 13.03 -6.32 4.99
N MET A 103 12.74 -5.37 4.11
CA MET A 103 13.54 -5.10 2.90
C MET A 103 14.98 -4.69 3.23
N MET A 104 15.18 -3.80 4.21
CA MET A 104 16.52 -3.40 4.64
C MET A 104 17.32 -4.57 5.22
N ILE A 105 16.67 -5.49 5.95
CA ILE A 105 17.32 -6.70 6.48
C ILE A 105 17.64 -7.68 5.35
N PHE A 106 16.75 -7.82 4.37
CA PHE A 106 16.93 -8.69 3.21
C PHE A 106 18.01 -8.19 2.24
N GLY A 107 18.30 -6.88 2.23
CA GLY A 107 19.30 -6.27 1.36
C GLY A 107 18.81 -6.01 -0.06
N GLY A 108 17.49 -6.06 -0.28
CA GLY A 108 16.84 -5.79 -1.57
C GLY A 108 15.75 -4.74 -1.42
N TYR A 109 15.48 -4.00 -2.49
CA TYR A 109 14.48 -2.93 -2.48
C TYR A 109 13.47 -3.11 -3.61
N CYS A 110 12.18 -2.98 -3.28
CA CYS A 110 11.12 -2.92 -4.27
C CYS A 110 10.68 -1.47 -4.48
N PHE A 111 10.75 -0.98 -5.73
CA PHE A 111 10.33 0.38 -6.07
C PHE A 111 8.86 0.63 -5.68
N TYR A 112 7.97 -0.31 -6.00
CA TYR A 112 6.55 -0.19 -5.68
C TYR A 112 6.30 -0.15 -4.17
N CYS A 113 6.95 -1.01 -3.39
CA CYS A 113 6.78 -1.01 -1.95
C CYS A 113 7.40 0.23 -1.28
N LEU A 114 8.49 0.75 -1.82
CA LEU A 114 9.05 2.04 -1.38
C LEU A 114 8.08 3.19 -1.68
N THR A 115 7.47 3.21 -2.86
CA THR A 115 6.49 4.24 -3.20
C THR A 115 5.26 4.18 -2.29
N THR A 116 4.70 3.01 -2.01
CA THR A 116 3.56 2.87 -1.10
C THR A 116 3.94 3.22 0.34
N ALA A 117 5.17 2.90 0.76
CA ALA A 117 5.67 3.27 2.08
C ALA A 117 5.86 4.79 2.24
N LEU A 118 6.19 5.51 1.17
CA LEU A 118 6.21 6.97 1.18
C LEU A 118 4.81 7.59 1.08
N LEU A 119 3.88 6.96 0.37
CA LEU A 119 2.51 7.47 0.20
C LEU A 119 1.64 7.25 1.45
N SER A 120 1.85 6.15 2.18
CA SER A 120 1.01 5.78 3.33
C SER A 120 0.98 6.81 4.49
N PRO A 121 2.10 7.44 4.92
CA PRO A 121 2.07 8.46 5.96
C PRO A 121 1.36 9.74 5.50
N VAL A 122 1.48 10.08 4.21
CA VAL A 122 0.82 11.26 3.65
C VAL A 122 -0.69 11.02 3.51
N LEU A 123 -1.09 9.79 3.20
CA LEU A 123 -2.49 9.36 3.24
C LEU A 123 -3.05 9.44 4.67
N LEU A 124 -2.32 8.92 5.67
CA LEU A 124 -2.71 9.03 7.07
C LEU A 124 -2.86 10.49 7.52
N TRP A 125 -1.89 11.35 7.18
CA TRP A 125 -1.96 12.78 7.48
C TRP A 125 -3.17 13.46 6.84
N SER A 126 -3.46 13.12 5.58
CA SER A 126 -4.61 13.65 4.85
C SER A 126 -5.93 13.21 5.48
N VAL A 127 -6.03 11.95 5.90
CA VAL A 127 -7.21 11.41 6.62
C VAL A 127 -7.36 12.08 7.99
N TRP A 128 -6.27 12.30 8.70
CA TRP A 128 -6.29 12.97 10.01
C TRP A 128 -6.83 14.40 9.90
N LYS A 129 -6.53 15.12 8.82
CA LYS A 129 -7.08 16.45 8.53
C LYS A 129 -8.55 16.48 8.12
N LEU A 130 -9.19 15.33 7.88
CA LEU A 130 -10.60 15.24 7.46
C LEU A 130 -11.60 15.19 8.61
N GLY A 131 -11.17 14.91 9.83
CA GLY A 131 -12.03 14.87 11.03
C GLY A 131 -11.81 16.07 11.92
#